data_AF-A0A2D4EQX0-F1
#
_entry.id   AF-A0A2D4EQX0-F1
#
_cell.length_a   1.000
_cell.length_b   1.000
_cell.length_c   1.000
_cell.angle_alpha   90.00
_cell.angle_beta   90.00
_cell.angle_gamma   90.00
#
_symmetry.space_group_name_H-M   'P 1'
#
loop_
_entity.id
_entity.type
_entity.pdbx_description
1 polymer ?
#
loop_
_entity_poly.entity_id
_entity_poly.type
_entity_poly.pdbx_seq_one_letter_code
_entity_poly.pdbx_strand_id
1 'polypeptide(L)'
;DDICKLLRSTGYSSQPGAKRPANYPESYFSRVPINKIFISMVIGRLRSDDIYNQVSAYPLPEHRSTALATQAAMLYVTLYFDPSILHTQQAKMREIVDKYFPDNWVISIYMGISVNLGEAWEPYKAAKTALN
;
A
#
# COMPACT_ATOMS: atom_id res chain seq x y z
N ASP A 1 -7.47 -3.93 27.87
CA ASP A 1 -6.08 -3.60 28.22
C ASP A 1 -5.07 -4.14 27.20
N ASP A 2 -5.23 -5.39 26.73
CA ASP A 2 -4.28 -6.03 25.80
C ASP A 2 -4.17 -5.39 24.42
N ILE A 3 -5.28 -4.91 23.84
CA ILE A 3 -5.26 -4.16 22.57
C ILE A 3 -4.45 -2.87 22.71
N CYS A 4 -4.62 -2.14 23.82
CA CYS A 4 -3.86 -0.92 24.08
C CYS A 4 -2.37 -1.21 24.32
N LYS A 5 -2.03 -2.33 24.97
CA LYS A 5 -0.64 -2.79 25.11
C LYS A 5 -0.02 -3.16 23.76
N LEU A 6 -0.78 -3.88 22.92
CA LEU A 6 -0.37 -4.25 21.57
C LEU A 6 -0.05 -3.02 20.72
N LEU A 7 -0.95 -2.04 20.67
CA LEU A 7 -0.75 -0.81 19.91
C LEU A 7 0.45 -0.01 20.44
N ARG A 8 0.57 0.14 21.76
CA ARG A 8 1.71 0.83 22.40
C ARG A 8 3.05 0.15 22.11
N SER A 9 3.08 -1.18 22.07
CA SER A 9 4.30 -1.95 21.76
C SER A 9 4.89 -1.68 20.38
N THR A 10 4.08 -1.15 19.44
CA THR A 10 4.58 -0.83 18.10
C THR A 10 5.44 0.43 18.10
N GLY A 11 5.31 1.29 19.11
CA GLY A 11 5.95 2.60 19.17
C GLY A 11 5.40 3.60 18.14
N TYR A 12 4.41 3.22 17.34
CA TYR A 12 3.83 4.09 16.32
C TYR A 12 2.95 5.17 16.97
N SER A 13 3.04 6.40 16.47
CA SER A 13 2.21 7.52 16.87
C SER A 13 1.81 8.33 15.64
N SER A 14 0.54 8.70 15.57
CA SER A 14 -0.02 9.57 14.52
C SER A 14 0.13 11.06 14.83
N GLN A 15 0.81 11.42 15.93
CA GLN A 15 1.02 12.82 16.30
C GLN A 15 2.00 13.51 15.34
N PRO A 16 1.78 14.79 14.98
CA PRO A 16 2.71 15.56 14.17
C PRO A 16 4.12 15.54 14.75
N GLY A 17 5.13 15.25 13.92
CA GLY A 17 6.54 15.18 14.33
C GLY A 17 6.98 13.85 14.95
N ALA A 18 6.07 12.89 15.16
CA ALA A 18 6.44 11.55 15.58
C ALA A 18 7.19 10.82 14.45
N LYS A 19 8.36 10.25 14.77
CA LYS A 19 9.10 9.42 13.81
C LYS A 19 8.46 8.04 13.70
N ARG A 20 8.33 7.53 12.47
CA ARG A 20 7.92 6.14 12.24
C ARG A 20 8.95 5.21 12.87
N PRO A 21 8.54 4.23 13.69
CA PRO A 21 9.44 3.22 14.23
C PRO A 21 10.13 2.42 13.12
N ALA A 22 11.35 1.96 13.37
CA ALA A 22 12.07 1.10 12.43
C ALA A 22 11.27 -0.18 12.15
N ASN A 23 11.25 -0.62 10.89
CA ASN A 23 10.54 -1.82 10.44
C ASN A 23 9.02 -1.81 10.73
N TYR A 24 8.41 -0.65 10.98
CA TYR A 24 6.96 -0.50 11.00
C TYR A 24 6.46 -0.07 9.60
N PRO A 25 5.41 -0.71 9.05
CA PRO A 25 4.53 -1.70 9.68
C PRO A 25 4.94 -3.17 9.44
N GLU A 26 6.05 -3.45 8.78
CA GLU A 26 6.46 -4.82 8.38
C GLU A 26 6.49 -5.81 9.55
N SER A 27 7.13 -5.41 10.65
CA SER A 27 7.23 -6.20 11.89
C SER A 27 5.88 -6.38 12.60
N TYR A 28 4.93 -5.47 12.37
CA TYR A 28 3.57 -5.60 12.88
C TYR A 28 2.79 -6.61 12.04
N PHE A 29 2.90 -6.54 10.72
CA PHE A 29 2.24 -7.46 9.78
C PHE A 29 2.81 -8.87 9.87
N SER A 30 4.11 -9.02 10.09
CA SER A 30 4.78 -10.32 10.22
C SER A 30 4.35 -11.13 11.43
N ARG A 31 3.59 -10.54 12.38
CA ARG A 31 3.00 -11.25 13.53
C ARG A 31 1.93 -12.25 13.10
N VAL A 32 1.36 -12.09 11.92
CA VAL A 32 0.40 -13.01 11.33
C VAL A 32 1.04 -13.66 10.10
N PRO A 33 1.53 -14.91 10.21
CA PRO A 33 2.14 -15.58 9.07
C PRO A 33 1.06 -15.93 8.04
N ILE A 34 1.22 -15.43 6.82
CA ILE A 34 0.39 -15.78 5.67
C ILE A 34 1.28 -16.50 4.65
N ASN A 35 0.70 -17.48 3.95
CA ASN A 35 1.41 -18.22 2.91
C ASN A 35 1.93 -17.26 1.81
N LYS A 36 3.24 -17.30 1.55
CA LYS A 36 3.90 -16.40 0.57
C LYS A 36 3.39 -16.58 -0.86
N ILE A 37 3.01 -17.80 -1.23
CA ILE A 37 2.41 -18.09 -2.54
C ILE A 37 1.06 -17.40 -2.64
N PHE A 38 0.25 -17.46 -1.59
CA PHE A 38 -1.02 -16.75 -1.53
C PHE A 38 -0.85 -15.23 -1.67
N ILE A 39 0.07 -14.63 -0.91
CA ILE A 39 0.38 -13.19 -1.03
C ILE A 39 0.81 -12.84 -2.47
N SER A 40 1.70 -13.64 -3.07
CA SER A 40 2.13 -13.43 -4.45
C SER A 40 0.96 -13.50 -5.45
N MET A 41 0.04 -14.45 -5.28
CA MET A 41 -1.16 -14.57 -6.12
C MET A 41 -2.10 -13.37 -5.94
N VAL A 42 -2.33 -12.92 -4.71
CA VAL A 42 -3.17 -11.74 -4.43
C VAL A 42 -2.57 -10.48 -5.04
N ILE A 43 -1.27 -10.24 -4.83
CA ILE A 43 -0.55 -9.12 -5.44
C ILE A 43 -0.61 -9.22 -6.97
N GLY A 44 -0.42 -10.41 -7.54
CA GLY A 44 -0.54 -10.64 -8.98
C GLY A 44 -1.91 -10.25 -9.52
N ARG A 45 -2.99 -10.74 -8.90
CA ARG A 45 -4.38 -10.41 -9.27
C ARG A 45 -4.66 -8.91 -9.13
N LEU A 46 -4.27 -8.34 -7.99
CA LEU A 46 -4.44 -6.92 -7.72
C LEU A 46 -3.62 -6.05 -8.67
N ARG A 47 -2.52 -6.53 -9.25
CA ARG A 47 -1.74 -5.74 -10.22
C ARG A 47 -2.31 -5.84 -11.64
N SER A 48 -2.74 -7.02 -12.06
CA SER A 48 -3.12 -7.27 -13.45
C SER A 48 -4.57 -6.89 -13.75
N ASP A 49 -5.50 -7.23 -12.86
CA ASP A 49 -6.93 -7.19 -13.18
C ASP A 49 -7.62 -5.92 -12.69
N ASP A 50 -8.85 -5.70 -13.15
CA ASP A 50 -9.85 -4.81 -12.52
C ASP A 50 -10.87 -5.70 -11.81
N ILE A 51 -10.60 -6.02 -10.54
CA ILE A 51 -11.35 -7.07 -9.83
C ILE A 51 -12.80 -6.69 -9.50
N TYR A 52 -13.14 -5.41 -9.64
CA TYR A 52 -14.48 -4.87 -9.42
C TYR A 52 -15.18 -4.42 -10.71
N ASN A 53 -14.54 -4.62 -11.87
CA ASN A 53 -15.02 -4.18 -13.18
C ASN A 53 -15.44 -2.70 -13.23
N GLN A 54 -14.80 -1.86 -12.41
CA GLN A 54 -15.15 -0.44 -12.27
C GLN A 54 -14.75 0.36 -13.50
N VAL A 55 -13.72 -0.05 -14.25
CA VAL A 55 -13.28 0.67 -15.46
C VAL A 55 -14.41 0.82 -16.48
N SER A 56 -15.31 -0.16 -16.56
CA SER A 56 -16.49 -0.07 -17.44
C SER A 56 -17.48 1.03 -17.04
N ALA A 57 -17.56 1.36 -15.74
CA ALA A 57 -18.39 2.45 -15.22
C ALA A 57 -17.71 3.82 -15.33
N TYR A 58 -16.40 3.86 -15.58
CA TYR A 58 -15.57 5.06 -15.70
C TYR A 58 -14.87 5.09 -17.07
N PRO A 59 -15.59 5.40 -18.16
CA PRO A 59 -15.10 5.23 -19.53
C PRO A 59 -14.01 6.23 -19.94
N LEU A 60 -13.90 7.36 -19.23
CA LEU A 60 -12.88 8.37 -19.51
C LEU A 60 -11.53 7.92 -18.92
N PRO A 61 -10.42 7.98 -19.69
CA PRO A 61 -9.10 7.58 -19.20
C PRO A 61 -8.67 8.30 -17.90
N GLU A 62 -9.08 9.57 -17.76
CA GLU A 62 -8.82 10.42 -16.59
C GLU A 62 -9.44 9.87 -15.29
N HIS A 63 -10.48 9.04 -15.39
CA HIS A 63 -11.15 8.46 -14.23
C HIS A 63 -10.48 7.18 -13.73
N ARG A 64 -9.40 6.71 -14.39
CA ARG A 64 -8.74 5.44 -14.06
C ARG A 64 -8.40 5.32 -12.58
N SER A 65 -7.79 6.35 -11.99
CA SER A 65 -7.36 6.35 -10.59
C SER A 65 -8.55 6.27 -9.63
N THR A 66 -9.68 6.88 -10.00
CA THR A 66 -10.95 6.77 -9.25
C THR A 66 -11.54 5.38 -9.37
N ALA A 67 -11.62 4.83 -10.58
CA ALA A 67 -12.14 3.49 -10.84
C ALA A 67 -11.37 2.41 -10.06
N LEU A 68 -10.06 2.57 -9.97
CA LEU A 68 -9.16 1.62 -9.35
C LEU A 68 -8.86 1.92 -7.87
N ALA A 69 -9.41 2.99 -7.28
CA ALA A 69 -9.04 3.47 -5.94
C ALA A 69 -9.18 2.41 -4.84
N THR A 70 -10.28 1.66 -4.84
CA THR A 70 -10.53 0.59 -3.86
C THR A 70 -9.49 -0.53 -3.98
N GLN A 71 -9.15 -0.92 -5.21
CA GLN A 71 -8.15 -1.95 -5.47
C GLN A 71 -6.74 -1.45 -5.12
N ALA A 72 -6.46 -0.18 -5.37
CA ALA A 72 -5.22 0.49 -5.00
C ALA A 72 -5.00 0.47 -3.49
N ALA A 73 -6.04 0.76 -2.70
CA ALA A 73 -5.99 0.71 -1.24
C ALA A 73 -5.69 -0.70 -0.72
N MET A 74 -6.30 -1.73 -1.31
CA MET A 74 -5.99 -3.12 -0.95
C MET A 74 -4.57 -3.52 -1.34
N LEU A 75 -4.11 -3.11 -2.53
CA LEU A 75 -2.75 -3.37 -2.97
C LEU A 75 -1.73 -2.72 -2.04
N TYR A 76 -1.95 -1.46 -1.65
CA TYR A 76 -1.11 -0.75 -0.69
C TYR A 76 -0.93 -1.55 0.62
N VAL A 77 -2.03 -2.04 1.22
CA VAL A 77 -1.95 -2.86 2.44
C VAL A 77 -1.25 -4.19 2.17
N THR A 78 -1.54 -4.83 1.04
CA THR A 78 -0.99 -6.16 0.70
C THR A 78 0.52 -6.13 0.49
N LEU A 79 1.07 -5.02 -0.03
CA LEU A 79 2.51 -4.86 -0.24
C LEU A 79 3.33 -4.97 1.06
N TYR A 80 2.76 -4.65 2.23
CA TYR A 80 3.46 -4.80 3.51
C TYR A 80 3.61 -6.26 3.98
N PHE A 81 2.87 -7.21 3.36
CA PHE A 81 3.12 -8.64 3.55
C PHE A 81 4.27 -9.18 2.69
N ASP A 82 4.72 -8.43 1.68
CA ASP A 82 5.94 -8.70 0.92
C ASP A 82 6.79 -7.43 0.74
N PRO A 83 7.49 -6.98 1.80
CA PRO A 83 8.27 -5.73 1.78
C PRO A 83 9.42 -5.74 0.78
N SER A 84 9.83 -6.90 0.29
CA SER A 84 10.86 -7.01 -0.73
C SER A 84 10.47 -6.23 -2.00
N ILE A 85 9.18 -6.20 -2.33
CA ILE A 85 8.67 -5.45 -3.48
C ILE A 85 8.93 -3.95 -3.30
N LEU A 86 8.63 -3.43 -2.11
CA LEU A 86 8.79 -2.02 -1.76
C LEU A 86 10.27 -1.59 -1.72
N HIS A 87 11.17 -2.47 -1.28
CA HIS A 87 12.59 -2.17 -1.14
C HIS A 87 13.40 -2.36 -2.43
N THR A 88 13.20 -3.47 -3.15
CA THR A 88 14.13 -3.91 -4.20
C THR A 88 13.52 -4.02 -5.60
N GLN A 89 12.22 -4.26 -5.73
CA GLN A 89 11.60 -4.57 -7.03
C GLN A 89 11.14 -3.30 -7.78
N GLN A 90 12.09 -2.53 -8.32
CA GLN A 90 11.84 -1.25 -8.99
C GLN A 90 10.84 -1.33 -10.16
N ALA A 91 11.02 -2.28 -11.08
CA ALA A 91 10.12 -2.43 -12.23
C ALA A 91 8.69 -2.76 -11.79
N LYS A 92 8.54 -3.63 -10.78
CA LYS A 92 7.24 -4.01 -10.23
C LYS A 92 6.54 -2.82 -9.58
N MET A 93 7.28 -2.00 -8.84
CA MET A 93 6.75 -0.78 -8.22
C MET A 93 6.41 0.30 -9.24
N ARG A 94 7.22 0.49 -10.29
CA ARG A 94 6.91 1.44 -11.37
C ARG A 94 5.58 1.10 -12.04
N GLU A 95 5.39 -0.17 -12.42
CA GLU A 95 4.12 -0.63 -13.00
C GLU A 95 2.92 -0.40 -12.05
N ILE A 96 3.09 -0.59 -10.74
CA ILE A 96 2.06 -0.33 -9.74
C ILE A 96 1.71 1.17 -9.69
N VAL A 97 2.72 2.03 -9.60
CA VAL A 97 2.51 3.48 -9.52
C VAL A 97 1.87 4.01 -10.80
N ASP A 98 2.37 3.61 -11.96
CA ASP A 98 1.82 4.06 -13.25
C ASP A 98 0.36 3.62 -13.45
N LYS A 99 -0.03 2.45 -12.91
CA LYS A 99 -1.41 1.96 -13.00
C LYS A 99 -2.36 2.65 -12.01
N TYR A 100 -1.94 2.81 -10.76
CA TYR A 100 -2.84 3.17 -9.64
C TYR A 100 -2.70 4.59 -9.12
N PHE A 101 -1.52 5.19 -9.27
CA PHE A 101 -1.16 6.47 -8.65
C PHE A 101 -0.54 7.47 -9.65
N PRO A 102 -1.06 7.64 -10.88
CA PRO A 102 -0.50 8.58 -11.85
C PRO A 102 -0.73 10.05 -11.47
N ASP A 103 -1.82 10.33 -10.75
CA ASP A 103 -2.30 11.67 -10.38
C ASP A 103 -2.68 11.78 -8.88
N ASN A 104 -2.97 10.66 -8.22
CA ASN A 104 -3.36 10.61 -6.82
C ASN A 104 -2.32 9.88 -5.94
N TRP A 105 -1.58 10.65 -5.16
CA TRP A 105 -0.62 10.21 -4.14
C TRP A 105 -1.18 10.15 -2.71
N VAL A 106 -2.43 10.55 -2.51
CA VAL A 106 -3.14 10.40 -1.24
C VAL A 106 -4.26 9.39 -1.43
N ILE A 107 -4.17 8.29 -0.69
CA ILE A 107 -5.16 7.21 -0.75
C ILE A 107 -6.01 7.20 0.50
N SER A 108 -7.27 6.79 0.36
CA SER A 108 -8.14 6.51 1.50
C SER A 108 -8.18 5.01 1.73
N ILE A 109 -7.74 4.58 2.91
CA ILE A 109 -7.89 3.19 3.38
C ILE A 109 -9.12 3.10 4.29
N TYR A 110 -9.32 1.94 4.90
CA TYR A 110 -10.49 1.63 5.74
C TYR A 110 -10.79 2.71 6.79
N MET A 111 -12.09 2.99 6.98
CA MET A 111 -12.62 3.99 7.93
C MET A 111 -12.12 5.43 7.73
N GLY A 112 -11.84 5.82 6.48
CA GLY A 112 -11.51 7.21 6.17
C GLY A 112 -10.10 7.63 6.60
N ILE A 113 -9.25 6.66 6.95
CA ILE A 113 -7.83 6.92 7.18
C ILE A 113 -7.20 7.29 5.84
N SER A 114 -6.64 8.50 5.75
CA SER A 114 -5.89 8.94 4.58
C SER A 114 -4.41 8.66 4.76
N VAL A 115 -3.75 8.22 3.69
CA VAL A 115 -2.32 7.95 3.66
C VAL A 115 -1.69 8.72 2.50
N ASN A 116 -0.68 9.52 2.81
CA ASN A 116 0.20 10.12 1.81
C ASN A 116 1.29 9.10 1.42
N LEU A 117 1.32 8.69 0.15
CA LEU A 117 2.27 7.70 -0.35
C LEU A 117 3.73 8.18 -0.28
N GLY A 118 3.98 9.48 -0.46
CA GLY A 118 5.34 10.05 -0.35
C GLY A 118 5.94 9.86 1.05
N GLU A 119 5.11 10.05 2.08
CA GLU A 119 5.50 9.80 3.48
C GLU A 119 5.48 8.29 3.82
N ALA A 120 4.48 7.57 3.33
CA ALA A 120 4.32 6.13 3.57
C ALA A 120 5.49 5.34 2.99
N TRP A 121 5.95 5.70 1.81
CA TRP A 121 6.99 4.99 1.07
C TRP A 121 8.39 5.60 1.20
N GLU A 122 8.58 6.66 2.00
CA GLU A 122 9.88 7.29 2.24
C GLU A 122 11.01 6.29 2.58
N PRO A 123 10.81 5.30 3.46
CA PRO A 123 11.86 4.35 3.82
C PRO A 123 12.15 3.28 2.75
N TYR A 124 11.33 3.22 1.70
CA TYR A 124 11.30 2.11 0.74
C TYR A 124 11.88 2.57 -0.60
N LYS A 125 13.11 2.16 -0.89
CA LYS A 125 13.86 2.68 -2.06
C LYS A 125 13.11 2.50 -3.39
N ALA A 126 12.65 1.28 -3.70
CA ALA A 126 11.99 1.02 -4.98
C ALA A 126 10.65 1.76 -5.09
N ALA A 127 9.87 1.82 -4.02
CA ALA A 127 8.60 2.53 -3.97
C ALA A 127 8.77 4.06 -4.07
N LYS A 128 9.71 4.64 -3.32
CA LYS A 128 10.06 6.07 -3.38
C LYS A 128 10.55 6.48 -4.76
N THR A 129 11.38 5.64 -5.40
CA THR A 129 11.83 5.92 -6.78
C THR A 129 10.67 5.82 -7.78
N ALA A 130 9.71 4.93 -7.57
CA ALA A 130 8.56 4.79 -8.48
C ALA A 130 7.59 5.97 -8.43
N LEU A 131 7.50 6.69 -7.30
CA LEU A 131 6.70 7.91 -7.16
C LEU A 131 7.31 9.16 -7.82
N ASN A 132 8.61 9.13 -8.13
CA ASN A 132 9.32 10.20 -8.85
C ASN A 132 9.41 9.90 -10.35
#